data_AF-A0A6G4QY22-F1
#
_entry.id   AF-A0A6G4QY22-F1
#
_cell.length_a   1.000
_cell.length_b   1.000
_cell.length_c   1.000
_cell.angle_alpha   90.00
_cell.angle_beta   90.00
_cell.angle_gamma   90.00
#
_symmetry.space_group_name_H-M   'P 1'
#
loop_
_entity.id
_entity.type
_entity.pdbx_description
1 polymer ?
#
loop_
_entity_poly.entity_id
_entity_poly.type
_entity_poly.pdbx_seq_one_letter_code
_entity_poly.pdbx_strand_id
1 'polypeptide(L)'
;MIDHSIRRIGPKRRSLVAAGWLAAWSVLVTVWLMFKPWPYPLVVTLAALTPWTAIWLARRDLGLSLFEAHDRPGSGNLTMVLFAPSFALGATSLDQHFIDFGGLLAASAVLGAVLWTALLTVEVHGRSWTAMALAAGLSFLWGWGVVTTVDLLVSRNDFTVVEGVVENAIWPSRSSPSLDVSATVNGRREAFDSLNVTRGVYALHPVGTSICIEIHKGLLGSRHAYAVTCPLV
;
A
#
# COMPACT_ATOMS: atom_id res chain seq x y z
N MET A 1 -16.79 2.08 -50.75
CA MET A 1 -16.09 1.04 -49.95
C MET A 1 -14.74 1.62 -49.58
N ILE A 2 -14.63 2.27 -48.41
CA ILE A 2 -13.38 2.87 -47.94
C ILE A 2 -12.69 1.79 -47.12
N ASP A 3 -11.67 1.18 -47.71
CA ASP A 3 -10.84 0.16 -47.06
C ASP A 3 -9.92 0.85 -46.05
N HIS A 4 -10.40 1.01 -44.81
CA HIS A 4 -9.58 1.41 -43.68
C HIS A 4 -8.64 0.25 -43.33
N SER A 5 -7.56 0.12 -44.10
CA SER A 5 -6.40 -0.66 -43.70
C SER A 5 -5.76 -0.01 -42.48
N ILE A 6 -6.32 -0.30 -41.30
CA ILE A 6 -5.72 0.05 -40.01
C ILE A 6 -4.37 -0.68 -39.96
N ARG A 7 -3.29 0.02 -40.32
CA ARG A 7 -1.93 -0.46 -40.08
C ARG A 7 -1.84 -0.78 -38.60
N ARG A 8 -1.78 -2.07 -38.26
CA ARG A 8 -1.44 -2.52 -36.90
C ARG A 8 -0.01 -2.07 -36.63
N ILE A 9 0.13 -0.92 -35.97
CA ILE A 9 1.42 -0.46 -35.46
C ILE A 9 1.73 -1.35 -34.26
N GLY A 10 2.52 -2.41 -34.49
CA GLY A 10 3.06 -3.22 -33.41
C GLY A 10 4.03 -2.39 -32.55
N PRO A 11 4.23 -2.77 -31.27
CA PRO A 11 5.16 -2.08 -30.38
C PRO A 11 6.59 -2.12 -30.95
N LYS A 12 7.33 -1.04 -30.75
CA LYS A 12 8.75 -0.98 -31.17
C LYS A 12 9.55 -1.98 -30.33
N ARG A 13 10.52 -2.70 -30.93
CA ARG A 13 11.38 -3.65 -30.18
C ARG A 13 12.00 -3.07 -28.90
N ARG A 14 12.36 -1.78 -28.91
CA ARG A 14 12.90 -1.06 -27.74
C ARG A 14 11.89 -0.90 -26.60
N SER A 15 10.61 -0.68 -26.91
CA SER A 15 9.57 -0.50 -25.88
C SER A 15 9.18 -1.83 -25.24
N LEU A 16 9.21 -2.94 -26.00
CA LEU A 16 9.04 -4.29 -25.46
C LEU A 16 10.15 -4.63 -24.45
N VAL A 17 11.40 -4.33 -24.79
CA VAL A 17 12.53 -4.53 -23.87
C VAL A 17 12.39 -3.65 -22.64
N ALA A 18 12.00 -2.38 -22.80
CA ALA A 18 11.75 -1.48 -21.68
C ALA A 18 10.61 -1.97 -20.77
N ALA A 19 9.50 -2.47 -21.34
CA ALA A 19 8.39 -3.03 -20.61
C ALA A 19 8.81 -4.28 -19.81
N GLY A 20 9.62 -5.17 -20.41
CA GLY A 20 10.17 -6.33 -19.72
C GLY A 20 11.08 -5.96 -18.55
N TRP A 21 11.97 -4.98 -18.74
CA TRP A 21 12.81 -4.46 -17.65
C TRP A 21 11.97 -3.82 -16.55
N LEU A 22 10.93 -3.07 -16.91
CA LEU A 22 10.06 -2.43 -15.94
C LEU A 22 9.25 -3.45 -15.14
N ALA A 23 8.81 -4.54 -15.76
CA ALA A 23 8.16 -5.66 -15.08
C ALA A 23 9.10 -6.40 -14.13
N ALA A 24 10.35 -6.66 -14.55
CA ALA A 24 11.35 -7.24 -13.66
C ALA A 24 11.64 -6.32 -12.47
N TRP A 25 11.77 -5.01 -12.72
CA TRP A 25 11.97 -4.00 -11.69
C TRP A 25 10.79 -3.92 -10.71
N SER A 26 9.56 -3.93 -11.22
CA SER A 26 8.36 -3.87 -10.37
C SER A 26 8.27 -5.07 -9.44
N VAL A 27 8.56 -6.28 -9.95
CA VAL A 27 8.61 -7.49 -9.13
C VAL A 27 9.71 -7.40 -8.07
N LEU A 28 10.90 -6.92 -8.44
CA LEU A 28 12.00 -6.74 -7.49
C LEU A 28 11.62 -5.77 -6.35
N VAL A 29 11.02 -4.63 -6.70
CA VAL A 29 10.54 -3.64 -5.73
C VAL A 29 9.44 -4.21 -4.84
N THR A 30 8.50 -4.98 -5.40
CA THR A 30 7.45 -5.69 -4.63
C THR A 30 8.05 -6.66 -3.62
N VAL A 31 8.98 -7.51 -4.06
CA VAL A 31 9.66 -8.47 -3.17
C VAL A 31 10.43 -7.71 -2.07
N TRP A 32 11.12 -6.64 -2.43
CA TRP A 32 11.86 -5.82 -1.47
C TRP A 32 10.91 -5.20 -0.42
N LEU A 33 9.77 -4.66 -0.86
CA LEU A 33 8.76 -4.07 0.02
C LEU A 33 8.13 -5.10 0.97
N MET A 34 7.87 -6.32 0.50
CA MET A 34 7.21 -7.35 1.31
C MET A 34 8.13 -8.02 2.34
N PHE A 35 9.41 -8.21 2.02
CA PHE A 35 10.31 -9.02 2.87
C PHE A 35 11.30 -8.20 3.68
N LYS A 36 11.79 -7.07 3.17
CA LYS A 36 12.81 -6.27 3.86
C LYS A 36 12.70 -4.80 3.44
N PRO A 37 11.66 -4.06 3.85
CA PRO A 37 11.41 -2.70 3.38
C PRO A 37 12.33 -1.68 4.06
N TRP A 38 13.65 -1.88 4.01
CA TRP A 38 14.65 -0.97 4.55
C TRP A 38 15.60 -0.51 3.43
N PRO A 39 15.76 0.81 3.20
CA PRO A 39 15.11 1.94 3.89
C PRO A 39 13.66 2.17 3.42
N TYR A 40 12.71 2.19 4.37
CA TYR A 40 11.26 2.17 4.10
C TYR A 40 10.77 3.28 3.16
N PRO A 41 11.13 4.57 3.35
CA PRO A 41 10.66 5.65 2.48
C PRO A 41 11.08 5.46 1.03
N LEU A 42 12.28 4.90 0.79
CA LEU A 42 12.80 4.70 -0.55
C LEU A 42 11.99 3.62 -1.30
N VAL A 43 11.82 2.46 -0.67
CA VAL A 43 11.15 1.31 -1.31
C VAL A 43 9.70 1.62 -1.61
N VAL A 44 9.00 2.27 -0.67
CA VAL A 44 7.62 2.74 -0.86
C VAL A 44 7.55 3.75 -2.00
N THR A 45 8.48 4.72 -2.05
CA THR A 45 8.49 5.72 -3.14
C THR A 45 8.70 5.06 -4.50
N LEU A 46 9.59 4.06 -4.59
CA LEU A 46 9.80 3.30 -5.82
C LEU A 46 8.52 2.53 -6.23
N ALA A 47 7.84 1.90 -5.27
CA ALA A 47 6.57 1.20 -5.50
C ALA A 47 5.42 2.18 -5.85
N ALA A 48 5.46 3.39 -5.31
CA ALA A 48 4.48 4.43 -5.63
C ALA A 48 4.66 4.95 -7.05
N LEU A 49 5.90 5.06 -7.53
CA LEU A 49 6.23 5.59 -8.86
C LEU A 49 6.05 4.58 -9.99
N THR A 50 6.05 3.27 -9.73
CA THR A 50 5.97 2.24 -10.77
C THR A 50 4.72 2.37 -11.66
N PRO A 51 3.49 2.58 -11.17
CA PRO A 51 2.33 2.78 -12.05
C PRO A 51 2.47 4.00 -12.96
N TRP A 52 3.06 5.08 -12.46
CA TRP A 52 3.28 6.30 -13.26
C TRP A 52 4.29 6.07 -14.38
N THR A 53 5.34 5.29 -14.14
CA THR A 53 6.29 4.91 -15.19
C THR A 53 5.65 4.02 -16.27
N ALA A 54 4.75 3.11 -15.89
CA ALA A 54 3.99 2.30 -16.84
C ALA A 54 3.06 3.15 -17.72
N ILE A 55 2.31 4.08 -17.10
CA ILE A 55 1.45 5.05 -17.79
C ILE A 55 2.27 5.89 -18.77
N TRP A 56 3.42 6.40 -18.34
CA TRP A 56 4.29 7.20 -19.20
C TRP A 56 4.82 6.41 -20.40
N LEU A 57 5.20 5.15 -20.19
CA LEU A 57 5.69 4.28 -21.26
C LEU A 57 4.58 3.94 -22.26
N ALA A 58 3.38 3.61 -21.77
CA ALA A 58 2.20 3.34 -22.60
C ALA A 58 1.73 4.58 -23.38
N ARG A 59 1.87 5.79 -22.82
CA ARG A 59 1.63 7.05 -23.57
C ARG A 59 2.59 7.25 -24.74
N ARG A 60 3.83 6.76 -24.63
CA ARG A 60 4.86 6.92 -25.68
C ARG A 60 4.77 5.87 -26.77
N ASP A 61 4.28 4.68 -26.47
CA ASP A 61 4.11 3.60 -27.44
C ASP A 61 2.71 3.00 -27.34
N LEU A 62 1.84 3.42 -28.27
CA LEU A 62 0.46 2.95 -28.41
C LEU A 62 0.37 1.44 -28.72
N GLY A 63 1.48 0.78 -29.05
CA GLY A 63 1.54 -0.67 -29.22
C GLY A 63 1.65 -1.45 -27.90
N LEU A 64 1.86 -0.77 -26.77
CA LEU A 64 1.82 -1.36 -25.44
C LEU A 64 0.42 -1.30 -24.85
N SER A 65 0.08 -2.30 -24.03
CA SER A 65 -1.21 -2.41 -23.36
C SER A 65 -0.98 -2.46 -21.85
N LEU A 66 -1.75 -1.70 -21.08
CA LEU A 66 -1.66 -1.76 -19.62
C LEU A 66 -2.34 -3.02 -19.08
N PHE A 67 -3.35 -3.50 -19.80
CA PHE A 67 -4.05 -4.76 -19.53
C PHE A 67 -3.91 -5.71 -20.72
N GLU A 68 -3.70 -7.00 -20.47
CA GLU A 68 -3.64 -8.01 -21.54
C GLU A 68 -4.98 -8.03 -22.30
N ALA A 69 -4.97 -7.57 -23.55
CA ALA A 69 -6.14 -7.63 -24.40
C ALA A 69 -6.29 -9.03 -24.99
N HIS A 70 -7.46 -9.64 -24.83
CA HIS A 70 -7.76 -10.98 -25.35
C HIS A 70 -7.49 -11.11 -26.86
N ASP A 71 -7.69 -10.01 -27.60
CA ASP A 71 -7.57 -9.97 -29.07
C ASP A 71 -6.13 -9.76 -29.57
N ARG A 72 -5.15 -9.52 -28.68
CA ARG A 72 -3.73 -9.28 -29.04
C ARG A 72 -2.74 -9.93 -28.07
N PRO A 73 -2.66 -11.26 -28.03
CA PRO A 73 -1.61 -11.97 -27.31
C PRO A 73 -0.23 -11.56 -27.84
N GLY A 74 0.66 -11.13 -26.94
CA GLY A 74 2.02 -10.67 -27.29
C GLY A 74 2.17 -9.15 -27.45
N SER A 75 1.13 -8.36 -27.19
CA SER A 75 1.33 -6.94 -26.85
C SER A 75 2.11 -6.86 -25.54
N GLY A 76 3.11 -5.96 -25.44
CA GLY A 76 3.94 -5.88 -24.24
C GLY A 76 3.08 -5.56 -23.01
N ASN A 77 2.77 -6.58 -22.21
CA ASN A 77 1.82 -6.50 -21.11
C ASN A 77 2.45 -5.80 -19.89
N LEU A 78 1.88 -4.67 -19.48
CA LEU A 78 2.29 -3.92 -18.29
C LEU A 78 1.44 -4.22 -17.04
N THR A 79 0.54 -5.22 -17.10
CA THR A 79 -0.37 -5.58 -15.98
C THR A 79 0.41 -5.86 -14.70
N MET A 80 1.51 -6.64 -14.79
CA MET A 80 2.35 -6.95 -13.63
C MET A 80 3.03 -5.71 -13.02
N VAL A 81 3.33 -4.70 -13.86
CA VAL A 81 3.92 -3.43 -13.41
C VAL A 81 2.94 -2.64 -12.56
N LEU A 82 1.64 -2.75 -12.83
CA LEU A 82 0.58 -2.12 -12.05
C LEU A 82 0.20 -2.97 -10.85
N PHE A 83 -0.02 -4.27 -11.05
CA PHE A 83 -0.57 -5.18 -10.06
C PHE A 83 0.38 -5.38 -8.87
N ALA A 84 1.61 -5.79 -9.14
CA ALA A 84 2.55 -6.22 -8.09
C ALA A 84 2.85 -5.11 -7.06
N PRO A 85 3.21 -3.87 -7.45
CA PRO A 85 3.51 -2.83 -6.48
C PRO A 85 2.26 -2.30 -5.77
N SER A 86 1.12 -2.19 -6.46
CA SER A 86 -0.14 -1.74 -5.86
C SER A 86 -0.64 -2.72 -4.82
N PHE A 87 -0.55 -4.03 -5.11
CA PHE A 87 -0.91 -5.07 -4.17
C PHE A 87 0.02 -5.07 -2.95
N ALA A 88 1.34 -4.95 -3.15
CA ALA A 88 2.29 -4.94 -2.06
C ALA A 88 2.09 -3.71 -1.14
N LEU A 89 1.91 -2.52 -1.71
CA LEU A 89 1.58 -1.30 -0.96
C LEU A 89 0.30 -1.50 -0.14
N GLY A 90 -0.78 -1.97 -0.76
CA GLY A 90 -2.03 -2.27 -0.06
C GLY A 90 -1.86 -3.32 1.04
N ALA A 91 -1.19 -4.44 0.77
CA ALA A 91 -0.98 -5.51 1.74
C ALA A 91 -0.18 -5.03 2.96
N THR A 92 0.90 -4.27 2.76
CA THR A 92 1.71 -3.76 3.88
C THR A 92 0.97 -2.78 4.79
N SER A 93 -0.08 -2.13 4.30
CA SER A 93 -0.91 -1.23 5.10
C SER A 93 -1.96 -1.95 5.93
N LEU A 94 -2.29 -3.21 5.62
CA LEU A 94 -3.27 -3.99 6.40
C LEU A 94 -2.73 -4.43 7.76
N ASP A 95 -1.40 -4.47 7.93
CA ASP A 95 -0.76 -4.78 9.21
C ASP A 95 -0.86 -3.63 10.23
N GLN A 96 -1.42 -2.49 9.84
CA GLN A 96 -1.48 -1.27 10.63
C GLN A 96 -2.86 -1.09 11.27
N HIS A 97 -2.89 -0.76 12.57
CA HIS A 97 -4.13 -0.55 13.31
C HIS A 97 -4.51 0.93 13.29
N PHE A 98 -5.50 1.26 12.46
CA PHE A 98 -6.06 2.61 12.37
C PHE A 98 -7.33 2.72 13.23
N ILE A 99 -7.34 3.64 14.19
CA ILE A 99 -8.53 3.90 15.03
C ILE A 99 -9.57 4.72 14.24
N ASP A 100 -9.10 5.75 13.53
CA ASP A 100 -9.91 6.64 12.69
C ASP A 100 -9.39 6.61 11.25
N PHE A 101 -10.09 5.91 10.35
CA PHE A 101 -9.66 5.76 8.94
C PHE A 101 -10.51 6.54 7.93
N GLY A 102 -11.52 7.29 8.38
CA GLY A 102 -12.43 8.02 7.46
C GLY A 102 -11.69 9.02 6.55
N GLY A 103 -10.79 9.82 7.13
CA GLY A 103 -9.94 10.75 6.38
C GLY A 103 -8.98 10.05 5.42
N LEU A 104 -8.37 8.94 5.87
CA LEU A 104 -7.48 8.11 5.06
C LEU A 104 -8.21 7.50 3.87
N LEU A 105 -9.42 6.97 4.09
CA LEU A 105 -10.22 6.35 3.03
C LEU A 105 -10.64 7.37 1.98
N ALA A 106 -11.05 8.57 2.39
CA ALA A 106 -11.39 9.65 1.48
C ALA A 106 -10.16 10.08 0.64
N ALA A 107 -9.01 10.32 1.27
CA ALA A 107 -7.78 10.68 0.57
C ALA A 107 -7.30 9.58 -0.38
N SER A 108 -7.40 8.32 0.04
CA SER A 108 -7.04 7.14 -0.76
C SER A 108 -7.96 6.98 -1.97
N ALA A 109 -9.26 7.22 -1.80
CA ALA A 109 -10.22 7.20 -2.89
C ALA A 109 -9.94 8.31 -3.92
N VAL A 110 -9.61 9.53 -3.47
CA VAL A 110 -9.23 10.63 -4.35
C VAL A 110 -7.95 10.30 -5.13
N LEU A 111 -6.90 9.86 -4.43
CA LEU A 111 -5.61 9.55 -5.05
C LEU A 111 -5.71 8.34 -6.00
N GLY A 112 -6.48 7.33 -5.61
CA GLY A 112 -6.80 6.17 -6.46
C GLY A 112 -7.63 6.56 -7.69
N ALA A 113 -8.60 7.48 -7.56
CA ALA A 113 -9.36 7.98 -8.70
C ALA A 113 -8.47 8.75 -9.69
N VAL A 114 -7.48 9.50 -9.21
CA VAL A 114 -6.48 10.15 -10.07
C VAL A 114 -5.66 9.12 -10.85
N LEU A 115 -5.17 8.05 -10.22
CA LEU A 115 -4.45 7.01 -10.92
C LEU A 115 -5.36 6.26 -11.92
N TRP A 116 -6.57 5.91 -11.49
CA TRP A 116 -7.54 5.21 -12.33
C TRP A 116 -7.90 6.02 -13.58
N THR A 117 -8.21 7.30 -13.43
CA THR A 117 -8.48 8.19 -14.56
C THR A 117 -7.26 8.30 -15.48
N ALA A 118 -6.04 8.39 -14.94
CA ALA A 118 -4.82 8.38 -15.74
C ALA A 118 -4.68 7.09 -16.56
N LEU A 119 -4.93 5.92 -15.99
CA LEU A 119 -4.94 4.64 -16.71
C LEU A 119 -5.97 4.65 -17.85
N LEU A 120 -7.19 5.14 -17.58
CA LEU A 120 -8.28 5.22 -18.56
C LEU A 120 -7.99 6.17 -19.73
N THR A 121 -7.11 7.17 -19.57
CA THR A 121 -6.69 8.06 -20.66
C THR A 121 -5.68 7.42 -21.62
N VAL A 122 -5.00 6.37 -21.18
CA VAL A 122 -3.89 5.74 -21.93
C VAL A 122 -4.29 4.39 -22.47
N GLU A 123 -5.20 3.69 -21.80
CA GLU A 123 -5.72 2.42 -22.27
C GLU A 123 -6.69 2.64 -23.44
N VAL A 124 -6.15 2.47 -24.65
CA VAL A 124 -6.89 2.60 -25.92
C VAL A 124 -7.49 1.27 -26.37
N HIS A 125 -7.09 0.14 -25.77
CA HIS A 125 -7.41 -1.19 -26.25
C HIS A 125 -8.27 -1.99 -25.25
N GLY A 126 -9.34 -2.64 -25.73
CA GLY A 126 -10.02 -3.70 -24.99
C GLY A 126 -10.61 -3.27 -23.64
N ARG A 127 -11.47 -2.25 -23.63
CA ARG A 127 -12.13 -1.72 -22.44
C ARG A 127 -13.27 -2.64 -21.98
N SER A 128 -12.92 -3.80 -21.42
CA SER A 128 -13.91 -4.67 -20.77
C SER A 128 -14.29 -4.11 -19.40
N TRP A 129 -15.53 -4.37 -18.97
CA TRP A 129 -15.98 -4.00 -17.62
C TRP A 129 -15.09 -4.62 -16.54
N THR A 130 -14.61 -5.85 -16.77
CA THR A 130 -13.70 -6.56 -15.86
C THR A 130 -12.34 -5.87 -15.75
N ALA A 131 -11.74 -5.43 -16.86
CA ALA A 131 -10.49 -4.69 -16.84
C ALA A 131 -10.65 -3.32 -16.14
N MET A 132 -11.78 -2.63 -16.37
CA MET A 132 -12.07 -1.37 -15.69
C MET A 132 -12.22 -1.53 -14.18
N ALA A 133 -12.95 -2.56 -13.74
CA ALA A 133 -13.12 -2.88 -12.33
C ALA A 133 -11.80 -3.27 -11.66
N LEU A 134 -10.97 -4.09 -12.33
CA LEU A 134 -9.63 -4.45 -11.86
C LEU A 134 -8.74 -3.21 -11.75
N ALA A 135 -8.74 -2.34 -12.76
CA ALA A 135 -7.98 -1.09 -12.74
C ALA A 135 -8.41 -0.18 -11.58
N ALA A 136 -9.72 -0.08 -11.31
CA ALA A 136 -10.24 0.71 -10.20
C ALA A 136 -9.79 0.13 -8.85
N GLY A 137 -9.92 -1.18 -8.66
CA GLY A 137 -9.48 -1.87 -7.44
C GLY A 137 -7.97 -1.72 -7.19
N LEU A 138 -7.15 -1.91 -8.22
CA LEU A 138 -5.71 -1.72 -8.12
C LEU A 138 -5.33 -0.27 -7.82
N SER A 139 -6.01 0.69 -8.46
CA SER A 139 -5.75 2.10 -8.21
C SER A 139 -6.13 2.51 -6.80
N PHE A 140 -7.21 1.94 -6.26
CA PHE A 140 -7.59 2.13 -4.86
C PHE A 140 -6.56 1.51 -3.91
N LEU A 141 -6.13 0.27 -4.12
CA LEU A 141 -5.09 -0.38 -3.30
C LEU A 141 -3.78 0.41 -3.31
N TRP A 142 -3.38 0.92 -4.48
CA TRP A 142 -2.24 1.80 -4.62
C TRP A 142 -2.42 3.10 -3.83
N GLY A 143 -3.57 3.78 -4.01
CA GLY A 143 -3.88 5.02 -3.29
C GLY A 143 -3.88 4.82 -1.77
N TRP A 144 -4.49 3.73 -1.30
CA TRP A 144 -4.53 3.34 0.10
C TRP A 144 -3.13 3.12 0.67
N GLY A 145 -2.30 2.31 0.04
CA GLY A 145 -0.95 2.05 0.52
C GLY A 145 -0.05 3.29 0.51
N VAL A 146 -0.19 4.19 -0.48
CA VAL A 146 0.55 5.45 -0.52
C VAL A 146 0.10 6.39 0.61
N VAL A 147 -1.20 6.62 0.77
CA VAL A 147 -1.74 7.56 1.75
C VAL A 147 -1.43 7.10 3.17
N THR A 148 -1.67 5.83 3.48
CA THR A 148 -1.36 5.26 4.80
C THR A 148 0.12 5.36 5.14
N THR A 149 0.99 5.11 4.16
CA THR A 149 2.43 5.23 4.37
C THR A 149 2.85 6.69 4.61
N VAL A 150 2.35 7.62 3.81
CA VAL A 150 2.67 9.05 3.98
C VAL A 150 2.18 9.53 5.35
N ASP A 151 0.97 9.16 5.74
CA ASP A 151 0.41 9.49 7.04
C ASP A 151 1.32 9.01 8.18
N LEU A 152 1.77 7.76 8.13
CA LEU A 152 2.70 7.21 9.11
C LEU A 152 4.07 7.89 9.13
N LEU A 153 4.63 8.19 7.96
CA LEU A 153 5.94 8.84 7.87
C LEU A 153 5.92 10.25 8.46
N VAL A 154 4.82 10.99 8.28
CA VAL A 154 4.63 12.31 8.87
C VAL A 154 4.39 12.21 10.39
N SER A 155 3.66 11.19 10.82
CA SER A 155 3.22 11.00 12.21
C SER A 155 4.33 10.55 13.19
N ARG A 156 5.49 10.11 12.68
CA ARG A 156 6.58 9.55 13.51
C ARG A 156 7.10 10.46 14.62
N ASN A 157 6.98 11.78 14.48
CA ASN A 157 7.57 12.73 15.42
C ASN A 157 6.58 13.36 16.41
N ASP A 158 5.27 13.14 16.26
CA ASP A 158 4.24 13.72 17.14
C ASP A 158 3.45 12.61 17.82
N PHE A 159 3.84 12.31 19.07
CA PHE A 159 3.23 11.25 19.86
C PHE A 159 2.93 11.70 21.29
N THR A 160 1.85 11.16 21.82
CA THR A 160 1.49 11.28 23.23
C THR A 160 1.62 9.91 23.89
N VAL A 161 2.29 9.86 25.03
CA VAL A 161 2.49 8.62 25.77
C VAL A 161 1.43 8.50 26.86
N VAL A 162 0.76 7.36 26.91
CA VAL A 162 -0.26 7.06 27.92
C VAL A 162 0.07 5.71 28.56
N GLU A 163 -0.06 5.62 29.88
CA GLU A 163 0.09 4.34 30.58
C GLU A 163 -1.20 3.52 30.43
N GLY A 164 -1.06 2.28 29.99
CA GLY A 164 -2.13 1.30 29.84
C GLY A 164 -1.85 0.04 30.65
N VAL A 165 -2.90 -0.78 30.85
CA VAL A 165 -2.80 -2.07 31.53
C VAL A 165 -3.05 -3.18 30.51
N VAL A 166 -2.17 -4.18 30.50
CA VAL A 166 -2.32 -5.37 29.65
C VAL A 166 -3.48 -6.21 30.18
N GLU A 167 -4.57 -6.29 29.43
CA GLU A 167 -5.74 -7.08 29.81
C GLU A 167 -5.62 -8.52 29.33
N ASN A 168 -4.99 -8.71 28.17
CA ASN A 168 -4.84 -10.02 27.57
C ASN A 168 -3.56 -10.07 26.72
N ALA A 169 -2.97 -11.26 26.62
CA ALA A 169 -1.75 -11.50 25.87
C ALA A 169 -1.96 -12.68 24.93
N ILE A 170 -1.87 -12.41 23.62
CA ILE A 170 -2.13 -13.39 22.57
C ILE A 170 -0.80 -13.76 21.94
N TRP A 171 -0.44 -15.05 22.05
CA TRP A 171 0.71 -15.61 21.35
C TRP A 171 0.26 -16.43 20.13
N PRO A 172 0.23 -15.82 18.92
CA PRO A 172 -0.06 -16.55 17.71
C PRO A 172 1.10 -17.47 17.34
N SER A 173 0.79 -18.69 16.87
CA SER A 173 1.80 -19.72 16.55
C SER A 173 2.73 -19.36 15.39
N ARG A 174 2.36 -18.37 14.55
CA ARG A 174 3.09 -18.01 13.32
C ARG A 174 3.24 -16.51 13.04
N SER A 175 2.70 -15.61 13.86
CA SER A 175 2.81 -14.15 13.65
C SER A 175 3.47 -13.44 14.83
N SER A 176 3.62 -12.12 14.73
CA SER A 176 4.07 -11.28 15.83
C SER A 176 3.10 -11.41 17.02
N PRO A 177 3.59 -11.46 18.26
CA PRO A 177 2.72 -11.45 19.43
C PRO A 177 1.88 -10.18 19.49
N SER A 178 0.66 -10.29 19.98
CA SER A 178 -0.24 -9.16 20.17
C SER A 178 -0.72 -9.06 21.62
N LEU A 179 -0.98 -7.84 22.07
CA LEU A 179 -1.50 -7.54 23.40
C LEU A 179 -2.83 -6.79 23.27
N ASP A 180 -3.80 -7.12 24.11
CA ASP A 180 -4.99 -6.28 24.31
C ASP A 180 -4.72 -5.40 25.52
N VAL A 181 -4.77 -4.08 25.33
CA VAL A 181 -4.37 -3.10 26.34
C VAL A 181 -5.50 -2.10 26.53
N SER A 182 -5.86 -1.78 27.76
CA SER A 182 -6.75 -0.64 28.02
C SER A 182 -5.98 0.52 28.65
N ALA A 183 -6.23 1.73 28.17
CA ALA A 183 -5.63 2.95 28.71
C ALA A 183 -6.66 4.06 28.83
N THR A 184 -6.37 5.03 29.70
CA THR A 184 -7.24 6.20 29.86
C THR A 184 -6.70 7.35 29.02
N VAL A 185 -7.33 7.61 27.89
CA VAL A 185 -6.95 8.69 26.96
C VAL A 185 -7.93 9.85 27.13
N ASN A 186 -7.43 11.03 27.48
CA ASN A 186 -8.26 12.22 27.72
C ASN A 186 -9.43 11.98 28.69
N GLY A 187 -9.23 11.18 29.74
CA GLY A 187 -10.24 10.86 30.75
C GLY A 187 -11.29 9.82 30.32
N ARG A 188 -11.16 9.21 29.14
CA ARG A 188 -12.00 8.08 28.69
C ARG A 188 -11.17 6.82 28.62
N ARG A 189 -11.74 5.69 29.07
CA ARG A 189 -11.11 4.37 28.90
C ARG A 189 -11.27 3.96 27.44
N GLU A 190 -10.14 3.81 26.75
CA GLU A 190 -10.05 3.27 25.40
C GLU A 190 -9.40 1.88 25.49
N ALA A 191 -9.97 0.93 24.75
CA ALA A 191 -9.41 -0.42 24.61
C ALA A 191 -8.71 -0.50 23.26
N PHE A 192 -7.47 -0.99 23.29
CA PHE A 192 -6.63 -1.22 22.13
C PHE A 192 -6.47 -2.72 21.96
N ASP A 193 -7.33 -3.29 21.13
CA ASP A 193 -7.33 -4.72 20.87
C ASP A 193 -6.22 -5.08 19.87
N SER A 194 -5.52 -6.18 20.13
CA SER A 194 -4.54 -6.80 19.23
C SER A 194 -3.39 -5.89 18.78
N LEU A 195 -2.83 -5.10 19.68
CA LEU A 195 -1.61 -4.33 19.45
C LEU A 195 -0.44 -5.28 19.16
N ASN A 196 0.06 -5.27 17.92
CA ASN A 196 1.25 -6.02 17.54
C ASN A 196 2.49 -5.49 18.29
N VAL A 197 3.16 -6.35 19.04
CA VAL A 197 4.35 -6.01 19.82
C VAL A 197 5.56 -6.84 19.42
N THR A 198 6.75 -6.33 19.76
CA THR A 198 7.97 -7.13 19.62
C THR A 198 7.98 -8.26 20.66
N ARG A 199 8.69 -9.36 20.36
CA ARG A 199 8.85 -10.47 21.32
C ARG A 199 9.47 -10.03 22.65
N GLY A 200 10.34 -9.03 22.62
CA GLY A 200 10.95 -8.46 23.83
C GLY A 200 9.91 -7.78 24.72
N VAL A 201 9.10 -6.89 24.12
CA VAL A 201 8.00 -6.22 24.83
C VAL A 201 7.01 -7.25 25.38
N TYR A 202 6.60 -8.23 24.58
CA TYR A 202 5.68 -9.27 25.02
C TYR A 202 6.21 -10.07 26.22
N ALA A 203 7.49 -10.46 26.20
CA ALA A 203 8.07 -11.26 27.27
C ALA A 203 8.22 -10.49 28.60
N LEU A 204 8.29 -9.16 28.55
CA LEU A 204 8.48 -8.30 29.71
C LEU A 204 7.17 -7.87 30.38
N HIS A 205 6.04 -7.90 29.65
CA HIS A 205 4.76 -7.36 30.11
C HIS A 205 3.67 -8.45 30.15
N PRO A 206 3.61 -9.26 31.22
CA PRO A 206 2.51 -10.21 31.41
C PRO A 206 1.18 -9.51 31.70
N VAL A 207 0.08 -10.25 31.56
CA VAL A 207 -1.28 -9.76 31.87
C VAL A 207 -1.35 -9.16 33.27
N GLY A 208 -1.96 -7.98 33.38
CA GLY A 208 -2.08 -7.19 34.62
C GLY A 208 -0.93 -6.23 34.89
N THR A 209 0.12 -6.21 34.06
CA THR A 209 1.20 -5.22 34.16
C THR A 209 0.89 -3.96 33.37
N SER A 210 1.57 -2.86 33.74
CA SER A 210 1.47 -1.61 32.99
C SER A 210 2.45 -1.58 31.82
N ILE A 211 2.04 -0.91 30.75
CA ILE A 211 2.81 -0.70 29.53
C ILE A 211 2.55 0.71 29.00
N CYS A 212 3.53 1.27 28.29
CA CYS A 212 3.41 2.59 27.70
C CYS A 212 2.83 2.44 26.28
N ILE A 213 1.82 3.24 25.96
CA ILE A 213 1.23 3.30 24.63
C ILE A 213 1.63 4.65 24.01
N GLU A 214 2.35 4.60 22.91
CA GLU A 214 2.63 5.75 22.06
C GLU A 214 1.46 5.94 21.09
N ILE A 215 0.69 7.00 21.28
CA ILE A 215 -0.40 7.38 20.39
C ILE A 215 0.11 8.48 19.47
N HIS A 216 0.27 8.14 18.19
CA HIS A 216 0.69 9.08 17.15
C HIS A 216 -0.51 9.69 16.43
N LYS A 217 -0.44 10.99 16.15
CA LYS A 217 -1.46 11.71 15.38
C LYS A 217 -1.03 11.87 13.92
N GLY A 218 -1.71 11.14 13.03
CA GLY A 218 -1.57 11.25 11.60
C GLY A 218 -2.04 12.59 11.05
N LEU A 219 -1.59 12.90 9.83
CA LEU A 219 -1.90 14.13 9.09
C LEU A 219 -3.42 14.27 8.86
N LEU A 220 -4.10 13.16 8.63
CA LEU A 220 -5.53 13.12 8.28
C LEU A 220 -6.43 12.88 9.50
N GLY A 221 -5.92 13.11 10.71
CA GLY A 221 -6.64 12.86 11.96
C GLY A 221 -6.70 11.38 12.36
N SER A 222 -6.06 10.50 11.59
CA SER A 222 -5.84 9.10 11.93
C SER A 222 -5.01 9.00 13.21
N ARG A 223 -5.38 8.07 14.09
CA ARG A 223 -4.61 7.75 15.28
C ARG A 223 -4.05 6.36 15.15
N HIS A 224 -2.77 6.25 15.49
CA HIS A 224 -2.01 5.00 15.50
C HIS A 224 -1.47 4.77 16.90
N ALA A 225 -1.55 3.54 17.39
CA ALA A 225 -1.06 3.18 18.71
C ALA A 225 0.04 2.13 18.59
N TYR A 226 1.14 2.33 19.30
CA TYR A 226 2.22 1.37 19.46
C TYR A 226 2.47 1.12 20.94
N ALA A 227 2.65 -0.15 21.31
CA ALA A 227 3.01 -0.50 22.67
C ALA A 227 4.54 -0.57 22.83
N VAL A 228 5.05 0.15 23.82
CA VAL A 228 6.48 0.30 24.14
C VAL A 228 6.73 0.04 25.62
N THR A 229 7.96 -0.33 25.97
CA THR A 229 8.34 -0.57 27.38
C THR A 229 8.43 0.74 28.16
N CYS A 230 7.94 0.75 29.40
CA CYS A 230 8.20 1.85 30.35
C CYS A 230 9.42 1.54 31.26
N PRO A 231 10.23 2.54 31.67
CA PRO A 231 10.32 3.89 31.10
C PRO A 231 10.89 3.84 29.67
N LEU A 232 10.63 4.88 28.87
CA LEU A 232 11.19 5.00 27.52
C LEU A 232 12.72 5.02 27.62
N VAL A 233 13.38 4.00 27.04
CA VAL A 233 14.85 3.89 26.97
C VAL A 233 15.33 4.34 25.60
#